data_AF-A0AA86TUZ4-F1
#
_entry.id   AF-A0AA86TUZ4-F1
#
_cell.length_a   1.000
_cell.length_b   1.000
_cell.length_c   1.000
_cell.angle_alpha   90.00
_cell.angle_beta   90.00
_cell.angle_gamma   90.00
#
_symmetry.space_group_name_H-M   'P 1'
#
loop_
_entity.id
_entity.type
_entity.pdbx_description
1 polymer ?
#
loop_
_entity_poly.entity_id
_entity_poly.type
_entity_poly.pdbx_seq_one_letter_code
_entity_poly.pdbx_strand_id
1 'polypeptide(L)'
;MDEALKDAEVIYCKSWAPYSIHEKKRDLIRAGKGDSEEMKKMEKDGLAINATHKDWTVTEAKMKLTKPTYSHLLGKQLPEALYMHCLPADISGLSCKDGEVEQDVFERHRVATYLEAKNKPFVQAAMILITRFDDIVKVLDDMITRGDKRRLD
;
A
#
# COMPACT_ATOMS: atom_id res chain seq x y z
N MET A 1 -0.63 17.35 -4.90
CA MET A 1 -0.08 16.47 -3.85
C MET A 1 0.30 17.26 -2.61
N ASP A 2 1.14 18.29 -2.72
CA ASP A 2 1.71 19.05 -1.60
C ASP A 2 0.67 19.58 -0.60
N GLU A 3 -0.47 20.08 -1.09
CA GLU A 3 -1.59 20.52 -0.25
C GLU A 3 -2.08 19.42 0.71
N ALA A 4 -2.17 18.17 0.23
CA ALA A 4 -2.61 17.04 1.04
C ALA A 4 -1.53 16.53 2.01
N LEU A 5 -0.25 16.82 1.74
CA LEU A 5 0.86 16.45 2.62
C LEU A 5 1.04 17.46 3.75
N LYS A 6 0.61 18.71 3.55
CA LYS A 6 0.75 19.76 4.53
C LYS A 6 0.09 19.36 5.85
N ASP A 7 0.89 19.37 6.91
CA ASP A 7 0.49 19.04 8.28
C ASP A 7 -0.10 17.61 8.46
N ALA A 8 0.03 16.74 7.45
CA ALA A 8 -0.44 15.36 7.53
C ALA A 8 0.36 14.59 8.60
N GLU A 9 -0.32 13.75 9.37
CA GLU A 9 0.32 12.83 10.34
C GLU A 9 0.56 11.45 9.72
N VAL A 10 -0.19 11.10 8.68
CA VAL A 10 -0.06 9.85 7.93
C VAL A 10 -0.16 10.19 6.45
N ILE A 11 0.69 9.59 5.63
CA ILE A 11 0.61 9.71 4.19
C ILE A 11 0.57 8.33 3.54
N TYR A 12 -0.26 8.19 2.51
CA TYR A 12 -0.39 6.96 1.73
C TYR A 12 -0.34 7.32 0.25
N CYS A 13 0.81 7.13 -0.38
CA CYS A 13 1.05 7.58 -1.75
C CYS A 13 1.33 6.36 -2.63
N LYS A 14 0.29 5.92 -3.35
CA LYS A 14 0.31 4.80 -4.30
C LYS A 14 -0.25 5.26 -5.62
N SER A 15 0.33 4.86 -6.74
CA SER A 15 -0.22 5.14 -8.06
C SER A 15 -1.46 4.28 -8.36
N TRP A 16 -2.42 4.84 -9.10
CA TRP A 16 -3.55 4.11 -9.69
C TRP A 16 -3.86 4.68 -11.07
N ALA A 17 -4.42 3.85 -11.96
CA ALA A 17 -4.88 4.34 -13.25
C ALA A 17 -6.27 5.00 -13.13
N PRO A 18 -6.57 6.05 -13.92
CA PRO A 18 -7.91 6.60 -14.03
C PRO A 18 -8.97 5.54 -14.31
N TYR A 19 -10.16 5.69 -13.73
CA TYR A 19 -11.27 4.74 -13.89
C TYR A 19 -11.63 4.51 -15.36
N SER A 20 -11.62 5.56 -16.19
CA SER A 20 -11.91 5.47 -17.63
C SER A 20 -10.94 4.54 -18.38
N ILE A 21 -9.66 4.50 -17.98
CA ILE A 21 -8.67 3.56 -18.53
C ILE A 21 -9.00 2.13 -18.09
N HIS A 22 -9.37 1.93 -16.82
CA HIS A 22 -9.80 0.62 -16.34
C HIS A 22 -11.07 0.10 -17.03
N GLU A 23 -12.04 0.99 -17.29
CA GLU A 23 -13.26 0.66 -18.00
C GLU A 23 -12.97 0.21 -19.43
N LYS A 24 -12.16 0.99 -20.17
CA LYS A 24 -11.74 0.59 -21.51
C LYS A 24 -10.94 -0.71 -21.51
N LYS A 25 -10.02 -0.88 -20.57
CA LYS A 25 -9.24 -2.13 -20.38
C LYS A 25 -10.17 -3.33 -20.19
N ARG A 26 -11.17 -3.20 -19.31
CA ARG A 26 -12.17 -4.24 -19.05
C ARG A 26 -12.92 -4.63 -20.33
N ASP A 27 -13.37 -3.65 -21.11
CA ASP A 27 -14.17 -3.92 -22.30
C ASP A 27 -13.35 -4.60 -23.40
N LEU A 28 -12.09 -4.19 -23.58
CA LEU A 28 -11.15 -4.86 -24.50
C LEU A 28 -10.89 -6.31 -24.08
N ILE A 29 -10.63 -6.57 -22.80
CA ILE A 29 -10.41 -7.92 -22.28
C ILE A 29 -11.66 -8.79 -22.51
N ARG A 30 -12.85 -8.29 -22.16
CA ARG A 30 -14.13 -9.01 -22.34
C ARG A 30 -14.43 -9.33 -23.80
N ALA A 31 -14.01 -8.47 -24.72
CA ALA A 31 -14.16 -8.69 -26.16
C ALA A 31 -13.08 -9.63 -26.75
N GLY A 32 -12.20 -10.22 -25.93
CA GLY A 32 -11.09 -11.06 -26.40
C GLY A 32 -9.96 -10.26 -27.08
N LYS A 33 -9.89 -8.95 -26.86
CA LYS A 33 -8.92 -8.02 -27.45
C LYS A 33 -7.82 -7.61 -26.47
N GLY A 34 -7.53 -8.44 -25.47
CA GLY A 34 -6.54 -8.19 -24.44
C GLY A 34 -5.11 -7.96 -24.97
N ASP A 35 -4.76 -8.56 -26.12
CA ASP A 35 -3.43 -8.40 -26.74
C ASP A 35 -3.47 -7.55 -28.01
N SER A 36 -4.57 -6.82 -28.23
CA SER A 36 -4.78 -6.04 -29.45
C SER A 36 -3.88 -4.80 -29.51
N GLU A 37 -3.69 -4.27 -30.71
CA GLU A 37 -3.04 -2.98 -30.91
C GLU A 37 -3.79 -1.83 -30.22
N GLU A 38 -5.12 -1.96 -30.06
CA GLU A 38 -5.92 -1.00 -29.31
C GLU A 38 -5.55 -1.00 -27.82
N MET A 39 -5.32 -2.18 -27.23
CA MET A 39 -4.87 -2.33 -25.86
C MET A 39 -3.49 -1.67 -25.67
N LYS A 40 -2.54 -2.00 -26.54
CA LYS A 40 -1.18 -1.42 -26.49
C LYS A 40 -1.19 0.09 -26.63
N LYS A 41 -2.02 0.62 -27.53
CA LYS A 41 -2.19 2.07 -27.70
C LYS A 41 -2.73 2.72 -26.42
N MET A 42 -3.76 2.14 -25.82
CA MET A 42 -4.34 2.64 -24.57
C MET A 42 -3.30 2.65 -23.42
N GLU A 43 -2.50 1.59 -23.27
CA GLU A 43 -1.45 1.54 -22.26
C GLU A 43 -0.36 2.59 -22.50
N LYS A 44 0.04 2.80 -23.77
CA LYS A 44 0.98 3.86 -24.16
C LYS A 44 0.44 5.26 -23.85
N ASP A 45 -0.83 5.51 -24.14
CA ASP A 45 -1.48 6.79 -23.84
C ASP A 45 -1.55 7.01 -22.32
N GLY A 46 -1.82 5.96 -21.54
CA GLY A 46 -1.78 5.99 -20.07
C GLY A 46 -0.39 6.32 -19.51
N LEU A 47 0.67 5.74 -20.06
CA LEU A 47 2.05 6.07 -19.68
C LEU A 47 2.41 7.53 -19.97
N ALA A 48 1.89 8.10 -21.07
CA ALA A 48 2.11 9.50 -21.40
C ALA A 48 1.46 10.45 -20.39
N ILE A 49 0.26 10.10 -19.87
CA ILE A 49 -0.39 10.86 -18.79
C ILE A 49 0.44 10.76 -17.50
N ASN A 50 0.89 9.57 -17.12
CA ASN A 50 1.70 9.41 -15.91
C ASN A 50 3.00 10.23 -15.98
N ALA A 51 3.60 10.33 -17.17
CA ALA A 51 4.82 11.11 -17.39
C ALA A 51 4.66 12.62 -17.15
N THR A 52 3.44 13.16 -17.17
CA THR A 52 3.18 14.58 -16.85
C THR A 52 3.04 14.84 -15.34
N HIS A 53 3.08 13.80 -14.51
CA HIS A 53 2.89 13.87 -13.05
C HIS A 53 4.05 13.24 -12.26
N LYS A 54 5.26 13.23 -12.84
CA LYS A 54 6.47 12.70 -12.16
C LYS A 54 6.82 13.47 -10.89
N ASP A 55 6.32 14.69 -10.73
CA ASP A 55 6.48 15.50 -9.53
C ASP A 55 5.66 14.98 -8.32
N TRP A 56 4.90 13.90 -8.49
CA TRP A 56 4.09 13.27 -7.43
C TRP A 56 4.85 12.19 -6.65
N THR A 57 6.16 12.01 -6.89
CA THR A 57 7.03 11.17 -6.06
C THR A 57 7.09 11.73 -4.63
N VAL A 58 7.02 10.87 -3.61
CA VAL A 58 7.29 11.24 -2.23
C VAL A 58 8.80 11.45 -2.05
N THR A 59 9.21 12.71 -1.98
CA THR A 59 10.60 13.14 -1.79
C THR A 59 10.87 13.61 -0.37
N GLU A 60 12.15 13.76 -0.01
CA GLU A 60 12.56 14.42 1.24
C GLU A 60 11.92 15.79 1.44
N ALA A 61 11.85 16.60 0.38
CA ALA A 61 11.25 17.92 0.44
C ALA A 61 9.75 17.85 0.76
N LYS A 62 9.05 16.86 0.23
CA LYS A 62 7.63 16.63 0.49
C LYS A 62 7.37 16.09 1.89
N MET A 63 8.24 15.20 2.40
CA MET A 63 8.14 14.72 3.79
C MET A 63 8.23 15.87 4.80
N LYS A 64 9.04 16.90 4.53
CA LYS A 64 9.15 18.10 5.38
C LYS A 64 7.88 18.95 5.44
N LEU A 65 6.94 18.78 4.51
CA LEU A 65 5.64 19.45 4.57
C LEU A 65 4.71 18.82 5.61
N THR A 66 5.01 17.58 6.02
CA THR A 66 4.19 16.80 6.94
C THR A 66 4.50 17.12 8.39
N LYS A 67 3.64 16.66 9.31
CA LYS A 67 3.76 16.91 10.75
C LYS A 67 4.39 15.70 11.46
N PRO A 68 5.25 15.92 12.48
CA PRO A 68 5.69 14.86 13.39
C PRO A 68 4.50 14.10 14.00
N THR A 69 4.56 12.76 14.00
CA THR A 69 3.50 11.91 14.56
C THR A 69 4.05 10.80 15.46
N TYR A 70 3.20 10.23 16.31
CA TYR A 70 3.54 9.02 17.04
C TYR A 70 3.15 7.77 16.23
N SER A 71 4.11 6.91 15.91
CA SER A 71 3.83 5.66 15.20
C SER A 71 3.51 4.55 16.18
N HIS A 72 2.25 4.10 16.21
CA HIS A 72 1.85 2.91 16.96
C HIS A 72 2.45 1.61 16.40
N LEU A 73 2.79 1.59 15.10
CA LEU A 73 3.48 0.45 14.50
C LEU A 73 4.90 0.31 15.03
N LEU A 74 5.61 1.42 15.22
CA LEU A 74 7.00 1.44 15.68
C LEU A 74 7.15 1.69 17.19
N GLY A 75 6.08 2.07 17.88
CA GLY A 75 6.10 2.43 19.30
C GLY A 75 6.94 3.67 19.63
N LYS A 76 7.12 4.60 18.68
CA LYS A 76 7.98 5.78 18.85
C LYS A 76 7.47 7.02 18.11
N GLN A 77 7.91 8.19 18.57
CA GLN A 77 7.73 9.44 17.84
C GLN A 77 8.53 9.44 16.54
N LEU A 78 7.92 9.92 15.47
CA LEU A 78 8.55 10.21 14.18
C LEU A 78 8.72 11.73 14.02
N PRO A 79 9.80 12.18 13.37
CA PRO A 79 10.05 13.60 13.11
C PRO A 79 9.19 14.15 11.95
N GLU A 80 8.45 13.28 11.28
CA GLU A 80 7.62 13.53 10.09
C GLU A 80 6.40 12.59 10.14
N ALA A 81 5.50 12.66 9.15
CA ALA A 81 4.38 11.75 9.03
C ALA A 81 4.82 10.28 8.97
N LEU A 82 3.93 9.38 9.38
CA LEU A 82 4.05 7.97 9.08
C LEU A 82 3.79 7.74 7.59
N TYR A 83 4.81 7.27 6.85
CA TYR A 83 4.64 6.81 5.48
C TYR A 83 4.10 5.38 5.47
N MET A 84 2.99 5.17 4.76
CA MET A 84 2.33 3.88 4.59
C MET A 84 2.28 3.47 3.12
N HIS A 85 2.42 2.17 2.85
CA HIS A 85 2.40 1.63 1.50
C HIS A 85 2.19 0.10 1.50
N CYS A 86 1.29 -0.42 0.66
CA CYS A 86 0.90 -1.85 0.65
C CYS A 86 1.99 -2.85 0.22
N LEU A 87 3.02 -2.36 -0.46
CA LEU A 87 4.12 -3.11 -1.09
C LEU A 87 3.68 -3.99 -2.29
N PRO A 88 4.55 -4.15 -3.32
CA PRO A 88 5.82 -3.45 -3.51
C PRO A 88 5.60 -1.98 -3.89
N ALA A 89 6.52 -1.12 -3.43
CA ALA A 89 6.59 0.29 -3.85
C ALA A 89 7.52 0.43 -5.06
N ASP A 90 7.21 1.38 -5.94
CA ASP A 90 8.11 1.78 -7.00
C ASP A 90 9.13 2.79 -6.45
N ILE A 91 10.36 2.33 -6.16
CA ILE A 91 11.39 3.12 -5.50
C ILE A 91 12.32 3.71 -6.55
N SER A 92 12.39 5.04 -6.58
CA SER A 92 13.22 5.80 -7.53
C SER A 92 14.70 5.45 -7.36
N GLY A 93 15.36 5.10 -8.46
CA GLY A 93 16.78 4.71 -8.48
C GLY A 93 17.06 3.26 -8.07
N LEU A 94 16.05 2.52 -7.59
CA LEU A 94 16.20 1.13 -7.15
C LEU A 94 15.38 0.14 -7.98
N SER A 95 14.04 0.22 -7.92
CA SER A 95 13.17 -0.67 -8.71
C SER A 95 12.79 -0.09 -10.07
N CYS A 96 12.88 1.25 -10.21
CA CYS A 96 12.59 1.97 -11.45
C CYS A 96 13.37 3.29 -11.50
N LYS A 97 13.41 3.94 -12.66
CA LYS A 97 14.09 5.24 -12.83
C LYS A 97 13.39 6.36 -12.05
N ASP A 98 12.09 6.51 -12.28
CA ASP A 98 11.21 7.50 -11.64
C ASP A 98 10.05 6.74 -11.00
N GLY A 99 9.87 6.84 -9.68
CA GLY A 99 8.95 6.03 -8.90
C GLY A 99 8.01 6.80 -7.97
N GLU A 100 7.33 6.08 -7.10
CA GLU A 100 6.37 6.58 -6.11
C GLU A 100 7.06 7.26 -4.91
N VAL A 101 8.28 6.83 -4.56
CA VAL A 101 9.02 7.30 -3.38
C VAL A 101 10.53 7.33 -3.63
N GLU A 102 11.24 8.24 -2.98
CA GLU A 102 12.71 8.26 -2.95
C GLU A 102 13.27 7.17 -2.04
N GLN A 103 14.46 6.64 -2.38
CA GLN A 103 15.07 5.53 -1.65
C GLN A 103 15.29 5.84 -0.16
N ASP A 104 15.79 7.02 0.18
CA ASP A 104 16.09 7.39 1.58
C ASP A 104 14.82 7.58 2.42
N VAL A 105 13.75 8.08 1.81
CA VAL A 105 12.42 8.15 2.45
C VAL A 105 11.91 6.74 2.71
N PHE A 106 11.95 5.86 1.71
CA PHE A 106 11.50 4.48 1.87
C PHE A 106 12.31 3.74 2.94
N GLU A 107 13.63 3.90 2.97
CA GLU A 107 14.50 3.20 3.92
C GLU A 107 14.20 3.60 5.38
N ARG A 108 13.91 4.88 5.65
CA ARG A 108 13.49 5.33 7.00
C ARG A 108 12.19 4.66 7.48
N HIS A 109 11.26 4.42 6.56
CA HIS A 109 9.93 3.87 6.87
C HIS A 109 9.80 2.37 6.53
N ARG A 110 10.88 1.71 6.08
CA ARG A 110 10.87 0.31 5.65
C ARG A 110 10.33 -0.64 6.71
N VAL A 111 10.78 -0.50 7.96
CA VAL A 111 10.28 -1.33 9.07
C VAL A 111 8.79 -1.07 9.34
N ALA A 112 8.33 0.18 9.21
CA ALA A 112 6.93 0.51 9.41
C ALA A 112 6.04 -0.16 8.35
N THR A 113 6.42 -0.10 7.07
CA THR A 113 5.66 -0.75 5.98
C THR A 113 5.67 -2.28 6.09
N TYR A 114 6.72 -2.88 6.65
CA TYR A 114 6.76 -4.33 6.91
C TYR A 114 5.83 -4.73 8.05
N LEU A 115 5.78 -3.94 9.12
CA LEU A 115 4.86 -4.15 10.23
C LEU A 115 3.40 -3.85 9.85
N GLU A 116 3.17 -2.90 8.94
CA GLU A 116 1.88 -2.68 8.28
C GLU A 116 1.44 -3.96 7.55
N ALA A 117 2.28 -4.48 6.65
CA ALA A 117 1.97 -5.66 5.84
C ALA A 117 1.73 -6.93 6.69
N LYS A 118 2.42 -7.06 7.83
CA LYS A 118 2.25 -8.16 8.80
C LYS A 118 0.79 -8.31 9.26
N ASN A 119 -0.01 -7.24 9.26
CA ASN A 119 -1.38 -7.29 9.76
C ASN A 119 -2.35 -8.01 8.81
N LYS A 120 -2.06 -8.05 7.50
CA LYS A 120 -2.99 -8.58 6.49
C LYS A 120 -3.42 -10.04 6.73
N PRO A 121 -2.52 -10.99 7.06
CA PRO A 121 -2.91 -12.36 7.39
C PRO A 121 -3.84 -12.45 8.60
N PHE A 122 -3.63 -11.63 9.63
CA PHE A 122 -4.47 -11.64 10.83
C PHE A 122 -5.87 -11.07 10.58
N VAL A 123 -5.97 -10.01 9.77
CA VAL A 123 -7.27 -9.47 9.33
C VAL A 123 -8.05 -10.53 8.53
N GLN A 124 -7.39 -11.22 7.60
CA GLN A 124 -8.01 -12.31 6.84
C GLN A 124 -8.49 -13.46 7.74
N ALA A 125 -7.67 -13.87 8.71
CA ALA A 125 -8.05 -14.88 9.69
C ALA A 125 -9.25 -14.44 10.53
N ALA A 126 -9.28 -13.18 10.97
CA ALA A 126 -10.41 -12.62 11.70
C ALA A 126 -11.70 -12.64 10.85
N MET A 127 -11.63 -12.24 9.58
CA MET A 127 -12.77 -12.30 8.65
C MET A 127 -13.30 -13.74 8.49
N ILE A 128 -12.41 -14.73 8.41
CA ILE A 128 -12.82 -16.15 8.35
C ILE A 128 -13.48 -16.56 9.67
N LEU A 129 -12.89 -16.21 10.81
CA LEU A 129 -13.40 -16.60 12.13
C LEU A 129 -14.82 -16.07 12.36
N ILE A 130 -15.05 -14.78 12.14
CA ILE A 130 -16.36 -14.13 12.38
C ILE A 130 -17.47 -14.59 11.44
N THR A 131 -17.13 -15.21 10.30
CA THR A 131 -18.10 -15.71 9.32
C THR A 131 -18.32 -17.22 9.40
N ARG A 132 -17.56 -17.93 10.22
CA ARG A 132 -17.60 -19.39 10.35
C ARG A 132 -18.16 -19.89 11.68
N PHE A 133 -18.18 -19.05 12.72
CA PHE A 133 -18.61 -19.43 14.06
C PHE A 133 -19.61 -18.41 14.60
N ASP A 134 -20.69 -18.90 15.20
CA ASP A 134 -21.71 -18.05 15.82
C ASP A 134 -21.21 -17.41 17.13
N ASP A 135 -20.48 -18.17 17.94
CA ASP A 135 -19.88 -17.71 19.21
C ASP A 135 -18.35 -17.69 19.13
N ILE A 136 -17.82 -16.60 18.57
CA ILE A 136 -16.37 -16.41 18.41
C ILE A 136 -15.64 -16.31 19.75
N VAL A 137 -16.30 -15.81 20.80
CA VAL A 137 -15.69 -15.62 22.12
C VAL A 137 -15.42 -17.00 22.73
N LYS A 138 -16.42 -17.87 22.72
CA LYS A 138 -16.26 -19.26 23.17
C LYS A 138 -15.18 -19.99 22.39
N VAL A 139 -15.15 -19.84 21.06
CA VAL A 139 -14.12 -20.50 20.22
C VAL A 139 -12.71 -20.06 20.63
N LEU A 140 -12.50 -18.76 20.85
CA LEU A 140 -11.21 -18.22 21.26
C LEU A 140 -10.84 -18.67 22.68
N ASP A 141 -11.77 -18.63 23.62
CA ASP A 141 -11.56 -19.09 25.01
C ASP A 141 -11.22 -20.58 25.06
N ASP A 142 -11.92 -21.41 24.28
CA ASP A 142 -11.64 -22.84 24.17
C ASP A 142 -10.24 -23.09 23.56
N MET A 143 -9.83 -22.29 22.56
CA MET A 143 -8.47 -22.38 21.97
C MET A 143 -7.38 -22.00 22.98
N ILE A 144 -7.59 -20.92 23.74
CA ILE A 144 -6.66 -20.47 24.78
C ILE A 144 -6.55 -21.54 25.88
N THR A 145 -7.68 -22.10 26.31
CA THR A 145 -7.74 -23.14 27.36
C THR A 145 -7.04 -24.42 26.95
N ARG A 146 -7.22 -24.86 25.70
CA ARG A 146 -6.50 -26.04 25.17
C ARG A 146 -4.97 -25.83 25.17
N GLY A 147 -4.51 -24.61 24.88
CA GLY A 147 -3.08 -24.28 24.94
C GLY A 147 -2.21 -25.05 23.95
N ASP A 148 -2.78 -25.48 22.81
CA ASP A 148 -2.07 -26.28 21.81
C ASP A 148 -0.82 -25.55 21.28
N LYS A 149 0.35 -26.20 21.38
CA LYS A 149 1.59 -25.61 20.87
C LYS A 149 1.56 -25.56 19.34
N ARG A 150 1.74 -24.37 18.76
CA ARG A 150 1.87 -24.19 17.30
C ARG A 150 3.08 -24.92 16.71
N ARG A 151 4.16 -25.04 17.47
CA ARG A 151 5.38 -25.78 17.08
C ARG A 151 5.63 -26.83 18.16
N LEU A 152 5.74 -28.08 17.74
CA LEU A 152 6.24 -29.16 18.59
C LEU A 152 7.77 -29.03 18.59
N ASP A 153 8.30 -28.82 19.78
CA ASP A 153 9.71 -28.99 20.13
C ASP A 153 10.19 -30.40 19.76
#